data_AF-A0A2N0TT14-F1
#
_entry.id   AF-A0A2N0TT14-F1
#
_cell.length_a   1.000
_cell.length_b   1.000
_cell.length_c   1.000
_cell.angle_alpha   90.00
_cell.angle_beta   90.00
_cell.angle_gamma   90.00
#
_symmetry.space_group_name_H-M   'P 1'
#
loop_
_entity.id
_entity.type
_entity.pdbx_description
1 polymer ?
#
loop_
_entity_poly.entity_id
_entity_poly.type
_entity_poly.pdbx_seq_one_letter_code
_entity_poly.pdbx_strand_id
1 'polypeptide(L)'
;MVTKIFIAILAVSLGSCTAGMTNPDSYTRNHVVYAVDFNPHNLNELQISKMDEGKWIDHETSKNGKSARYTIEIENGFLTVISNKNKMDVPTYQTWIDYARQELGYTVQDEYDIFTTIEDGFIYEIDLEEHPLIEGEEHRILMYEQN
;
A
#
# COMPACT_ATOMS: atom_id res chain seq x y z
N MET A 1 8.32 -57.29 32.76
CA MET A 1 8.53 -55.93 33.30
C MET A 1 8.26 -54.96 32.16
N VAL A 2 7.13 -54.25 32.22
CA VAL A 2 6.65 -53.33 31.17
C VAL A 2 7.36 -52.00 31.38
N THR A 3 8.16 -51.50 30.44
CA THR A 3 8.62 -50.10 30.52
C THR A 3 8.90 -49.47 29.15
N LYS A 4 7.84 -48.81 28.65
CA LYS A 4 7.78 -47.47 28.05
C LYS A 4 8.60 -47.18 26.78
N ILE A 5 7.86 -47.18 25.67
CA ILE A 5 8.09 -46.46 24.43
C ILE A 5 8.40 -44.98 24.76
N PHE A 6 9.60 -44.53 24.40
CA PHE A 6 9.92 -43.10 24.34
C PHE A 6 9.46 -42.55 23.00
N ILE A 7 8.30 -41.89 22.99
CA ILE A 7 7.88 -41.03 21.89
C ILE A 7 8.71 -39.76 21.99
N ALA A 8 9.67 -39.60 21.07
CA ALA A 8 10.31 -38.32 20.84
C ALA A 8 9.28 -37.41 20.15
N ILE A 9 8.57 -36.60 20.94
CA ILE A 9 7.81 -35.47 20.43
C ILE A 9 8.84 -34.42 20.00
N LEU A 10 9.26 -34.47 18.74
CA LEU A 10 9.91 -33.33 18.11
C LEU A 10 8.84 -32.25 18.00
N ALA A 11 8.86 -31.35 18.97
CA ALA A 11 8.20 -30.06 18.88
C ALA A 11 8.85 -29.30 17.71
N VAL A 12 8.22 -29.38 16.54
CA VAL A 12 8.41 -28.42 15.46
C VAL A 12 7.94 -27.09 16.04
N SER A 13 8.88 -26.32 16.58
CA SER A 13 8.66 -24.91 16.83
C SER A 13 8.45 -24.26 15.47
N LEU A 14 7.20 -24.21 15.03
CA LEU A 14 6.74 -23.20 14.09
C LEU A 14 6.83 -21.87 14.83
N GLY A 15 8.05 -21.36 14.94
CA GLY A 15 8.26 -19.94 15.08
C GLY A 15 7.72 -19.34 13.80
N SER A 16 6.43 -19.03 13.81
CA SER A 16 5.84 -18.14 12.83
C SER A 16 6.55 -16.81 12.98
N CYS A 17 7.66 -16.64 12.26
CA CYS A 17 8.04 -15.34 11.78
C CYS A 17 6.84 -14.89 10.97
N THR A 18 5.95 -14.13 11.59
CA THR A 18 5.11 -13.21 10.83
C THR A 18 6.10 -12.45 9.97
N ALA A 19 6.11 -12.73 8.67
CA ALA A 19 6.67 -11.85 7.67
C ALA A 19 5.80 -10.59 7.68
N GLY A 20 5.84 -9.85 8.79
CA GLY A 20 5.52 -8.45 8.78
C GLY A 20 6.62 -7.85 7.92
N MET A 21 6.25 -7.41 6.73
CA MET A 21 7.07 -6.53 5.91
C MET A 21 7.62 -5.45 6.84
N THR A 22 8.86 -5.62 7.28
CA THR A 22 9.59 -4.60 8.03
C THR A 22 10.03 -3.63 6.96
N ASN A 23 9.09 -2.76 6.64
CA ASN A 23 9.21 -1.85 5.54
C ASN A 23 10.18 -0.73 5.95
N PRO A 24 11.41 -0.68 5.40
CA PRO A 24 12.51 0.12 5.94
C PRO A 24 12.34 1.63 5.73
N ASP A 25 11.25 2.06 5.07
CA ASP A 25 10.93 3.48 4.88
C ASP A 25 10.69 4.26 6.19
N SER A 26 10.45 3.57 7.30
CA SER A 26 9.82 4.15 8.49
C SER A 26 10.73 4.94 9.44
N TYR A 27 12.06 5.01 9.27
CA TYR A 27 12.92 5.54 10.34
C TYR A 27 13.96 6.61 9.97
N THR A 28 14.13 6.98 8.70
CA THR A 28 15.19 7.93 8.31
C THR A 28 14.78 9.06 7.37
N ARG A 29 13.52 9.14 6.92
CA ARG A 29 13.03 10.22 6.05
C ARG A 29 11.99 11.08 6.78
N ASN A 30 11.98 12.39 6.49
CA ASN A 30 10.98 13.36 6.98
C ASN A 30 9.64 13.20 6.23
N HIS A 31 9.01 12.02 6.31
CA HIS A 31 7.69 11.80 5.72
C HIS A 31 6.75 11.09 6.69
N VAL A 32 5.46 11.20 6.43
CA VAL A 32 4.39 10.42 7.07
C VAL A 32 3.81 9.48 6.02
N VAL A 33 3.64 8.22 6.38
CA VAL A 33 3.02 7.23 5.49
C VAL A 33 1.55 7.08 5.84
N TYR A 34 0.69 7.25 4.84
CA TYR A 34 -0.73 6.96 4.88
C TYR A 34 -1.05 5.79 3.94
N ALA A 35 -2.12 5.07 4.23
CA ALA A 35 -2.77 4.14 3.33
C ALA A 35 -4.11 4.74 2.91
N VAL A 36 -4.43 4.69 1.62
CA VAL A 36 -5.71 5.12 1.05
C VAL A 36 -6.38 3.91 0.44
N ASP A 37 -7.46 3.47 1.07
CA ASP A 37 -8.23 2.30 0.68
C ASP A 37 -9.45 2.76 -0.11
N PHE A 38 -9.70 2.10 -1.24
CA PHE A 38 -10.77 2.45 -2.16
C PHE A 38 -11.34 1.21 -2.85
N ASN A 39 -12.62 1.31 -3.23
CA ASN A 39 -13.27 0.32 -4.06
C ASN A 39 -13.28 0.81 -5.52
N PRO A 40 -12.66 0.09 -6.47
CA PRO A 40 -12.60 0.54 -7.87
C PRO A 40 -13.97 0.64 -8.55
N HIS A 41 -14.98 -0.08 -8.04
CA HIS A 41 -16.36 0.01 -8.52
C HIS A 41 -17.18 1.11 -7.83
N ASN A 42 -16.66 1.70 -6.75
CA ASN A 42 -17.33 2.74 -5.98
C ASN A 42 -16.31 3.69 -5.33
N LEU A 43 -15.84 4.66 -6.11
CA LEU A 43 -14.89 5.68 -5.66
C LEU A 43 -15.53 6.81 -4.84
N ASN A 44 -16.73 6.65 -4.27
CA ASN A 44 -17.40 7.75 -3.56
C ASN A 44 -16.74 8.08 -2.21
N GLU A 45 -16.17 7.08 -1.56
CA GLU A 45 -15.55 7.21 -0.24
C GLU A 45 -14.18 6.53 -0.25
N LEU A 46 -13.26 7.14 0.49
CA LEU A 46 -11.90 6.67 0.70
C LEU A 46 -11.70 6.47 2.21
N GLN A 47 -11.16 5.32 2.59
CA GLN A 47 -10.70 5.10 3.96
C GLN A 47 -9.21 5.41 4.03
N ILE A 48 -8.83 6.24 4.99
CA ILE A 48 -7.45 6.68 5.18
C ILE A 48 -6.98 6.16 6.52
N SER A 49 -5.87 5.42 6.51
CA SER A 49 -5.16 4.98 7.71
C SER A 49 -3.76 5.60 7.72
N LYS A 50 -3.19 5.79 8.91
CA LYS A 50 -1.84 6.32 9.11
C LYS A 50 -0.94 5.23 9.66
N MET A 51 0.29 5.15 9.17
CA MET A 51 1.31 4.29 9.75
C MET A 51 1.79 4.86 11.09
N ASP A 52 1.75 4.04 12.14
CA ASP A 52 2.26 4.36 13.46
C ASP A 52 3.00 3.13 14.03
N GLU A 53 4.31 3.25 14.24
CA GLU A 53 5.18 2.19 14.76
C GLU A 53 4.96 0.80 14.11
N GLY A 54 4.78 0.77 12.78
CA GLY A 54 4.58 -0.47 12.01
C GLY A 54 3.13 -0.99 12.01
N LYS A 55 2.17 -0.22 12.53
CA LYS A 55 0.75 -0.53 12.53
C LYS A 55 -0.05 0.50 11.73
N TRP A 56 -1.04 0.03 10.99
CA TRP A 56 -2.04 0.90 10.37
C TRP A 56 -3.09 1.29 11.39
N ILE A 57 -3.25 2.58 11.62
CA ILE A 57 -4.25 3.16 12.53
C ILE A 57 -5.25 3.95 11.71
N ASP A 58 -6.54 3.65 11.85
CA ASP A 58 -7.60 4.40 11.16
C ASP A 58 -7.50 5.90 11.46
N HIS A 59 -7.45 6.70 10.40
CA HIS A 59 -7.30 8.15 10.50
C HIS A 59 -8.60 8.87 10.20
N GLU A 60 -9.16 8.65 9.01
CA GLU A 60 -10.44 9.24 8.60
C GLU A 60 -11.07 8.46 7.45
N THR A 61 -12.40 8.52 7.33
CA THR A 61 -13.12 8.18 6.09
C THR A 61 -13.56 9.50 5.45
N SER A 62 -13.26 9.69 4.18
CA SER A 62 -13.54 10.94 3.47
C SER A 62 -14.26 10.68 2.16
N LYS A 63 -15.14 11.61 1.76
CA LYS A 63 -15.70 11.61 0.41
C LYS A 63 -14.58 11.91 -0.58
N ASN A 64 -14.52 11.14 -1.64
CA ASN A 64 -13.56 11.39 -2.70
C ASN A 64 -13.84 12.73 -3.38
N GLY A 65 -12.80 13.55 -3.56
CA GLY A 65 -12.89 14.84 -4.23
C GLY A 65 -11.93 15.89 -3.68
N LYS A 66 -11.83 17.03 -4.38
CA LYS A 66 -10.83 18.08 -4.14
C LYS A 66 -10.83 18.72 -2.75
N SER A 67 -11.90 18.56 -1.96
CA SER A 67 -11.96 19.04 -0.57
C SER A 67 -11.37 18.06 0.45
N ALA A 68 -11.17 16.79 0.07
CA ALA A 68 -10.56 15.76 0.92
C ALA A 68 -9.03 15.88 0.93
N ARG A 69 -8.36 15.08 1.77
CA ARG A 69 -6.89 15.00 1.77
C ARG A 69 -6.36 14.46 0.44
N TYR A 70 -7.00 13.41 -0.07
CA TYR A 70 -6.66 12.78 -1.34
C TYR A 70 -7.88 12.70 -2.25
N THR A 71 -7.61 12.65 -3.55
CA THR A 71 -8.59 12.33 -4.59
C THR A 71 -8.08 11.13 -5.38
N ILE A 72 -8.95 10.18 -5.70
CA ILE A 72 -8.67 9.09 -6.64
C ILE A 72 -9.58 9.25 -7.85
N GLU A 73 -9.00 9.28 -9.04
CA GLU A 73 -9.71 9.36 -10.32
C GLU A 73 -9.33 8.14 -11.16
N ILE A 74 -10.31 7.48 -11.78
CA ILE A 74 -10.07 6.40 -12.75
C ILE A 74 -10.72 6.83 -14.06
N GLU A 75 -9.91 7.30 -15.00
CA GLU A 75 -10.36 7.86 -16.28
C GLU A 75 -9.44 7.44 -17.41
N ASN A 76 -10.02 7.11 -18.58
CA ASN A 76 -9.28 6.78 -19.81
C ASN A 76 -8.22 5.68 -19.65
N GLY A 77 -8.44 4.70 -18.77
CA GLY A 77 -7.47 3.62 -18.52
C GLY A 77 -6.36 3.99 -17.54
N PHE A 78 -6.41 5.15 -16.90
CA PHE A 78 -5.45 5.55 -15.89
C PHE A 78 -6.10 5.67 -14.51
N LEU A 79 -5.36 5.29 -13.47
CA LEU A 79 -5.67 5.63 -12.09
C LEU A 79 -4.77 6.78 -11.65
N THR A 80 -5.38 7.89 -11.28
CA THR A 80 -4.69 9.08 -10.79
C THR A 80 -4.98 9.28 -9.31
N VAL A 81 -3.94 9.49 -8.50
CA VAL A 81 -4.06 9.87 -7.09
C VAL A 81 -3.50 11.27 -6.89
N ILE A 82 -4.33 12.15 -6.35
CA ILE A 82 -4.00 13.56 -6.12
C ILE A 82 -3.93 13.81 -4.62
N SER A 83 -2.83 14.39 -4.15
CA SER A 83 -2.76 14.97 -2.81
C SER A 83 -3.20 16.43 -2.83
N ASN A 84 -4.24 16.75 -2.07
CA ASN A 84 -4.79 18.11 -2.01
C ASN A 84 -4.22 18.93 -0.84
N LYS A 85 -3.44 18.31 0.06
CA LYS A 85 -2.90 18.97 1.27
C LYS A 85 -1.39 19.15 1.21
N ASN A 86 -0.65 18.04 1.15
CA ASN A 86 0.81 18.04 1.30
C ASN A 86 1.46 17.47 0.04
N LYS A 87 2.69 17.91 -0.25
CA LYS A 87 3.49 17.25 -1.29
C LYS A 87 3.78 15.81 -0.89
N MET A 88 3.68 14.93 -1.86
CA MET A 88 4.09 13.55 -1.81
C MET A 88 5.60 13.46 -2.07
N ASP A 89 6.28 12.72 -1.21
CA ASP A 89 7.57 12.11 -1.48
C ASP A 89 7.33 10.85 -2.32
N VAL A 90 8.27 10.52 -3.19
CA VAL A 90 8.22 9.27 -3.94
C VAL A 90 8.59 8.14 -2.97
N PRO A 91 7.78 7.07 -2.83
CA PRO A 91 8.14 5.91 -2.03
C PRO A 91 9.57 5.44 -2.35
N THR A 92 10.26 4.76 -1.42
CA THR A 92 11.36 3.94 -1.92
C THR A 92 10.79 2.85 -2.82
N TYR A 93 11.41 2.70 -3.99
CA TYR A 93 10.97 1.81 -5.04
C TYR A 93 10.62 0.40 -4.54
N GLN A 94 11.44 -0.18 -3.67
CA GLN A 94 11.28 -1.54 -3.18
C GLN A 94 9.99 -1.74 -2.37
N THR A 95 9.70 -0.79 -1.49
CA THR A 95 8.53 -0.85 -0.64
C THR A 95 7.24 -0.88 -1.45
N TRP A 96 7.15 0.05 -2.39
CA TRP A 96 5.94 0.23 -3.13
C TRP A 96 5.77 -0.87 -4.17
N ILE A 97 6.84 -1.31 -4.84
CA ILE A 97 6.74 -2.40 -5.81
C ILE A 97 6.33 -3.72 -5.13
N ASP A 98 6.79 -3.97 -3.90
CA ASP A 98 6.37 -5.15 -3.14
C ASP A 98 4.87 -5.09 -2.81
N TYR A 99 4.38 -3.92 -2.42
CA TYR A 99 2.97 -3.69 -2.19
C TYR A 99 2.14 -3.83 -3.49
N ALA A 100 2.57 -3.20 -4.57
CA ALA A 100 1.87 -3.22 -5.86
C ALA A 100 1.80 -4.64 -6.43
N ARG A 101 2.85 -5.44 -6.29
CA ARG A 101 2.86 -6.86 -6.66
C ARG A 101 1.86 -7.68 -5.86
N GLN A 102 1.72 -7.38 -4.57
CA GLN A 102 0.83 -8.11 -3.69
C GLN A 102 -0.64 -7.75 -3.95
N GLU A 103 -0.95 -6.47 -4.12
CA GLU A 103 -2.33 -5.97 -4.03
C GLU A 103 -2.88 -5.43 -5.36
N LEU A 104 -2.02 -5.06 -6.31
CA LEU A 104 -2.43 -4.38 -7.55
C LEU A 104 -2.10 -5.19 -8.81
N GLY A 105 -1.68 -6.46 -8.68
CA GLY A 105 -1.47 -7.38 -9.81
C GLY A 105 -0.12 -7.25 -10.54
N TYR A 106 0.86 -6.58 -9.94
CA TYR A 106 2.14 -6.30 -10.59
C TYR A 106 3.06 -7.52 -10.64
N THR A 107 3.95 -7.52 -11.63
CA THR A 107 4.96 -8.53 -11.91
C THR A 107 6.36 -8.08 -11.48
N VAL A 108 7.34 -9.00 -11.57
CA VAL A 108 8.74 -8.72 -11.23
C VAL A 108 9.40 -7.81 -12.27
N GLN A 109 8.85 -7.75 -13.48
CA GLN A 109 9.41 -7.01 -14.62
C GLN A 109 9.01 -5.54 -14.67
N ASP A 110 8.04 -5.11 -13.86
CA ASP A 110 7.42 -3.78 -13.94
C ASP A 110 8.28 -2.68 -13.25
N GLU A 111 9.57 -2.60 -13.58
CA GLU A 111 10.47 -1.67 -12.90
C GLU A 111 10.30 -0.22 -13.40
N TYR A 112 10.19 0.73 -12.45
CA TYR A 112 10.32 2.20 -12.63
C TYR A 112 9.25 2.97 -13.42
N ASP A 113 8.33 2.33 -14.13
CA ASP A 113 7.40 3.02 -15.05
C ASP A 113 6.11 3.56 -14.38
N ILE A 114 5.87 3.21 -13.11
CA ILE A 114 4.50 3.13 -12.60
C ILE A 114 4.00 4.40 -11.91
N PHE A 115 4.92 5.23 -11.41
CA PHE A 115 4.55 6.53 -10.86
C PHE A 115 5.24 7.61 -11.64
N THR A 116 4.53 8.11 -12.63
CA THR A 116 4.89 9.40 -13.18
C THR A 116 4.30 10.46 -12.27
N THR A 117 5.16 11.18 -11.57
CA THR A 117 4.76 12.42 -10.90
C THR A 117 4.39 13.45 -11.98
N ILE A 118 3.11 13.78 -12.10
CA ILE A 118 2.65 14.71 -13.14
C ILE A 118 2.93 16.17 -12.75
N GLU A 119 2.79 16.48 -11.45
CA GLU A 119 3.08 17.79 -10.86
C GLU A 119 3.98 17.62 -9.65
N ASP A 120 4.94 18.51 -9.40
CA ASP A 120 5.97 18.52 -8.34
C ASP A 120 5.56 17.88 -6.98
N GLY A 121 5.45 16.56 -6.95
CA GLY A 121 5.02 15.72 -5.84
C GLY A 121 3.52 15.75 -5.52
N PHE A 122 2.61 16.27 -6.35
CA PHE A 122 1.19 16.33 -5.97
C PHE A 122 0.32 15.22 -6.56
N ILE A 123 0.73 14.67 -7.70
CA ILE A 123 -0.10 13.76 -8.49
C ILE A 123 0.71 12.53 -8.89
N TYR A 124 0.15 11.35 -8.61
CA TYR A 124 0.60 10.06 -9.12
C TYR A 124 -0.39 9.53 -10.16
N GLU A 125 0.12 8.84 -11.16
CA GLU A 125 -0.69 8.20 -12.20
C GLU A 125 -0.15 6.81 -12.49
N ILE A 126 -1.07 5.86 -12.69
CA ILE A 126 -0.84 4.44 -12.98
C ILE A 126 -1.59 4.07 -14.26
N ASP A 127 -0.91 3.44 -15.21
CA ASP A 127 -1.53 2.87 -16.42
C ASP A 127 -2.24 1.54 -16.09
N LEU A 128 -3.57 1.51 -16.18
CA LEU A 128 -4.37 0.33 -15.90
C LEU A 128 -4.52 -0.62 -17.09
N GLU A 129 -4.12 -0.22 -18.31
CA GLU A 129 -4.03 -1.14 -19.44
C GLU A 129 -2.83 -2.08 -19.25
N GLU A 130 -1.72 -1.56 -18.73
CA GLU A 130 -0.53 -2.35 -18.39
C GLU A 130 -0.68 -3.05 -17.03
N HIS A 131 -1.27 -2.37 -16.04
CA HIS A 131 -1.40 -2.86 -14.66
C HIS A 131 -2.85 -2.82 -14.17
N PRO A 132 -3.69 -3.77 -14.60
CA PRO A 132 -5.10 -3.77 -14.28
C PRO A 132 -5.35 -4.03 -12.79
N LEU A 133 -6.32 -3.32 -12.22
CA LEU A 133 -6.81 -3.59 -10.87
C LEU A 133 -7.41 -5.00 -10.78
N ILE A 134 -7.17 -5.67 -9.66
CA ILE A 134 -7.75 -6.99 -9.36
C ILE A 134 -9.26 -6.82 -9.10
N GLU A 135 -10.08 -7.49 -9.90
CA GLU A 135 -11.54 -7.42 -9.79
C GLU A 135 -12.06 -7.99 -8.46
N GLY A 136 -13.04 -7.30 -7.86
CA GLY A 136 -13.74 -7.78 -6.66
C GLY A 136 -13.03 -7.53 -5.33
N GLU A 137 -11.87 -6.85 -5.35
CA GLU A 137 -11.10 -6.52 -4.15
C GLU A 137 -11.11 -5.01 -3.86
N GLU A 138 -10.96 -4.66 -2.59
CA GLU A 138 -10.60 -3.31 -2.19
C GLU A 138 -9.12 -3.11 -2.44
N HIS A 139 -8.76 -1.95 -2.96
CA HIS A 139 -7.39 -1.61 -3.30
C HIS A 139 -6.89 -0.59 -2.29
N ARG A 140 -5.64 -0.74 -1.87
CA ARG A 140 -4.94 0.23 -1.03
C ARG A 140 -3.84 0.91 -1.84
N ILE A 141 -3.56 2.18 -1.57
CA ILE A 141 -2.39 2.89 -2.12
C ILE A 141 -1.63 3.54 -0.97
N LEU A 142 -0.31 3.38 -0.98
CA LEU A 142 0.57 3.96 0.03
C LEU A 142 0.99 5.37 -0.37
N MET A 143 0.75 6.32 0.52
CA MET A 143 0.94 7.75 0.33
C MET A 143 2.03 8.25 1.29
N TYR A 144 3.17 8.67 0.75
CA TYR A 144 4.31 9.20 1.48
C TYR A 144 4.24 10.72 1.50
N GLU A 145 3.53 11.31 2.45
CA GLU A 145 3.46 12.78 2.55
C GLU A 145 4.73 13.34 3.17
N GLN A 146 5.31 14.39 2.57
CA GLN A 146 6.39 15.16 3.19
C GLN A 146 5.88 15.88 4.44
N ASN A 147 6.69 15.90 5.51
CA ASN A 147 6.43 16.70 6.71
C ASN A 147 6.54 18.21 6.47
#